data_AF-A0A937ATJ0-F1
#
_entry.id   AF-A0A937ATJ0-F1
#
_cell.length_a   1.000
_cell.length_b   1.000
_cell.length_c   1.000
_cell.angle_alpha   90.00
_cell.angle_beta   90.00
_cell.angle_gamma   90.00
#
_symmetry.space_group_name_H-M   'P 1'
#
loop_
_entity.id
_entity.type
_entity.pdbx_description
1 polymer ?
#
loop_
_entity_poly.entity_id
_entity_poly.type
_entity_poly.pdbx_seq_one_letter_code
_entity_poly.pdbx_strand_id
1 'polypeptide(L)'
;MWSEKKQIRIAVLDLYEGQANQGMRCIKEIVHTWASDKGFDLVYQEFDVRQQLSVPDTTFDIYISSGGPGSPLETEGSAWEAAYFAWLESIESFNKTSVDSDRKNVFFICHSFQLICRHYGIGNVCKRRSTAFGVFPVHMLDPGSIEPVFDGLRDPFYCVDSRDYQVIEPEISKHTAMGASILAIEKNRPHVPYERAVMAIRFNDHFIGTQFHPEADAVGMHMYLMREDKKKTVIDNHGAAKWQSMVEQLQDPEKILFTYHTILPNFLNQSVQESAFSQQG
;
A
#
# COMPACT_ATOMS: atom_id res chain seq x y z
N MET A 1 -29.07 27.56 -0.15
CA MET A 1 -28.80 26.45 -1.09
C MET A 1 -27.76 25.57 -0.44
N TRP A 2 -28.10 24.34 -0.05
CA TRP A 2 -27.09 23.34 0.31
C TRP A 2 -26.60 22.75 -1.00
N SER A 3 -25.30 22.84 -1.31
CA SER A 3 -24.76 22.12 -2.46
C SER A 3 -24.79 20.63 -2.13
N GLU A 4 -25.40 19.81 -2.98
CA GLU A 4 -25.31 18.36 -2.86
C GLU A 4 -23.83 17.97 -2.91
N LYS A 5 -23.37 17.25 -1.88
CA LYS A 5 -22.02 16.70 -1.85
C LYS A 5 -21.94 15.60 -2.91
N LYS A 6 -20.89 15.59 -3.72
CA LYS A 6 -20.62 14.49 -4.65
C LYS A 6 -20.39 13.21 -3.83
N GLN A 7 -21.09 12.13 -4.17
CA GLN A 7 -20.85 10.84 -3.52
C GLN A 7 -19.56 10.20 -4.06
N ILE A 8 -18.80 9.53 -3.19
CA ILE A 8 -17.62 8.73 -3.55
C ILE A 8 -17.69 7.37 -2.85
N ARG A 9 -17.38 6.30 -3.57
CA ARG A 9 -17.41 4.92 -3.08
C ARG A 9 -16.01 4.34 -3.00
N ILE A 10 -15.58 3.96 -1.80
CA ILE A 10 -14.25 3.41 -1.56
C ILE A 10 -14.37 2.02 -0.93
N ALA A 11 -13.76 1.03 -1.58
CA ALA A 11 -13.66 -0.34 -1.08
C ALA A 11 -12.27 -0.58 -0.47
N VAL A 12 -12.24 -1.21 0.71
CA VAL A 12 -10.99 -1.66 1.33
C VAL A 12 -11.01 -3.18 1.44
N LEU A 13 -10.03 -3.83 0.83
CA LEU A 13 -9.86 -5.28 0.90
C LEU A 13 -8.95 -5.60 2.09
N ASP A 14 -9.52 -6.27 3.10
CA ASP A 14 -8.85 -6.66 4.34
C ASP A 14 -8.20 -8.04 4.17
N LEU A 15 -6.86 -8.05 4.20
CA LEU A 15 -6.02 -9.25 4.15
C LEU A 15 -5.45 -9.66 5.53
N TYR A 16 -5.96 -9.13 6.64
CA TYR A 16 -5.45 -9.40 7.99
C TYR A 16 -5.94 -10.71 8.62
N GLU A 17 -6.86 -11.44 7.98
CA GLU A 17 -7.29 -12.78 8.45
C GLU A 17 -7.84 -12.76 9.90
N GLY A 18 -8.63 -11.72 10.23
CA GLY A 18 -9.20 -11.52 11.57
C GLY A 18 -8.18 -11.14 12.65
N GLN A 19 -6.91 -10.94 12.31
CA GLN A 19 -5.88 -10.50 13.25
C GLN A 19 -6.02 -9.02 13.59
N ALA A 20 -5.94 -8.69 14.88
CA ALA A 20 -5.95 -7.32 15.34
C ALA A 20 -4.76 -6.54 14.76
N ASN A 21 -5.05 -5.42 14.09
CA ASN A 21 -4.06 -4.63 13.37
C ASN A 21 -4.32 -3.13 13.52
N GLN A 22 -3.31 -2.32 13.20
CA GLN A 22 -3.45 -0.86 13.12
C GLN A 22 -3.63 -0.37 11.69
N GLY A 23 -3.18 -1.13 10.68
CA GLY A 23 -3.24 -0.71 9.27
C GLY A 23 -4.66 -0.37 8.81
N MET A 24 -5.65 -1.24 9.09
CA MET A 24 -7.05 -1.01 8.71
C MET A 24 -7.62 0.24 9.39
N ARG A 25 -7.30 0.45 10.68
CA ARG A 25 -7.69 1.67 11.42
C ARG A 25 -7.14 2.91 10.71
N CYS A 26 -5.86 2.90 10.35
CA CYS A 26 -5.21 4.06 9.74
C CYS A 26 -5.72 4.33 8.32
N ILE A 27 -5.93 3.28 7.50
CA ILE A 27 -6.54 3.42 6.16
C ILE A 27 -7.91 4.08 6.29
N LYS A 28 -8.74 3.61 7.22
CA LYS A 28 -10.06 4.19 7.50
C LYS A 28 -9.96 5.66 7.91
N GLU A 29 -9.05 5.99 8.81
CA GLU A 29 -8.83 7.37 9.27
C GLU A 29 -8.40 8.30 8.12
N ILE A 30 -7.45 7.87 7.28
CA ILE A 30 -7.00 8.62 6.10
C ILE A 30 -8.17 8.86 5.15
N VAL A 31 -8.93 7.82 4.81
CA VAL A 31 -10.04 7.91 3.85
C VAL A 31 -11.16 8.82 4.36
N HIS A 32 -11.56 8.68 5.63
CA HIS A 32 -12.60 9.52 6.22
C HIS A 32 -12.16 10.99 6.33
N THR A 33 -10.91 11.25 6.74
CA THR A 33 -10.36 12.60 6.82
C THR A 33 -10.31 13.25 5.44
N TRP A 34 -9.74 12.55 4.46
CA TRP A 34 -9.67 13.01 3.08
C TRP A 34 -11.06 13.32 2.50
N ALA A 35 -12.03 12.42 2.67
CA ALA A 35 -13.38 12.63 2.14
C ALA A 35 -14.07 13.84 2.79
N SER A 36 -13.90 14.01 4.11
CA SER A 36 -14.39 15.18 4.84
C SER A 36 -13.77 16.47 4.32
N ASP A 37 -12.44 16.52 4.17
CA ASP A 37 -11.69 17.69 3.72
C ASP A 37 -12.04 18.09 2.28
N LYS A 38 -12.31 17.10 1.42
CA LYS A 38 -12.76 17.32 0.03
C LYS A 38 -14.25 17.55 -0.12
N GLY A 39 -15.02 17.43 0.97
CA GLY A 39 -16.46 17.64 0.96
C GLY A 39 -17.25 16.54 0.23
N PHE A 40 -16.73 15.32 0.13
CA PHE A 40 -17.46 14.18 -0.43
C PHE A 40 -18.48 13.60 0.55
N ASP A 41 -19.54 12.99 0.01
CA ASP A 41 -20.39 12.04 0.72
C ASP A 41 -19.80 10.63 0.56
N LEU A 42 -19.16 10.11 1.62
CA LEU A 42 -18.37 8.88 1.55
C LEU A 42 -19.23 7.64 1.80
N VAL A 43 -19.23 6.72 0.84
CA VAL A 43 -19.62 5.32 1.02
C VAL A 43 -18.35 4.49 1.17
N TYR A 44 -18.15 3.93 2.36
CA TYR A 44 -16.96 3.15 2.70
C TYR A 44 -17.34 1.74 3.08
N GLN A 45 -16.69 0.73 2.49
CA GLN A 45 -16.94 -0.67 2.80
C GLN A 45 -15.65 -1.47 2.89
N GLU A 46 -15.54 -2.27 3.95
CA GLU A 46 -14.45 -3.22 4.19
C GLU A 46 -14.89 -4.62 3.74
N PHE A 47 -13.98 -5.37 3.11
CA PHE A 47 -14.23 -6.70 2.58
C PHE A 47 -13.21 -7.69 3.18
N ASP A 48 -13.67 -8.62 4.02
CA ASP A 48 -12.83 -9.70 4.56
C ASP A 48 -12.57 -10.76 3.48
N VAL A 49 -11.42 -10.63 2.82
CA VAL A 49 -11.06 -11.50 1.70
C VAL A 49 -10.68 -12.89 2.19
N ARG A 50 -9.92 -12.98 3.27
CA ARG A 50 -9.25 -14.24 3.66
C ARG A 50 -10.16 -15.19 4.41
N GLN A 51 -11.04 -14.71 5.28
CA GLN A 51 -11.93 -15.58 6.06
C GLN A 51 -13.28 -15.75 5.38
N GLN A 52 -13.80 -14.71 4.71
CA GLN A 52 -15.14 -14.72 4.12
C GLN A 52 -15.17 -14.82 2.60
N LEU A 53 -14.01 -14.82 1.93
CA LEU A 53 -13.93 -14.78 0.46
C LEU A 53 -14.68 -13.57 -0.13
N SER A 54 -14.84 -12.51 0.66
CA SER A 54 -15.62 -11.34 0.30
C SER A 54 -14.73 -10.38 -0.50
N VAL A 55 -15.15 -10.03 -1.72
CA VAL A 55 -14.46 -9.10 -2.61
C VAL A 55 -15.45 -8.08 -3.18
N PRO A 56 -15.04 -6.83 -3.43
CA PRO A 56 -15.91 -5.82 -4.02
C PRO A 56 -16.19 -6.11 -5.51
N ASP A 57 -17.21 -5.45 -6.04
CA ASP A 57 -17.48 -5.39 -7.48
C ASP A 57 -16.94 -4.08 -8.09
N THR A 58 -17.30 -3.79 -9.34
CA THR A 58 -16.87 -2.57 -10.06
C THR A 58 -17.68 -1.32 -9.74
N THR A 59 -18.62 -1.37 -8.77
CA THR A 59 -19.48 -0.23 -8.41
C THR A 59 -18.81 0.79 -7.50
N PHE A 60 -17.60 0.49 -7.00
CA PHE A 60 -16.76 1.42 -6.25
C PHE A 60 -15.85 2.23 -7.17
N ASP A 61 -15.44 3.40 -6.72
CA ASP A 61 -14.59 4.32 -7.48
C ASP A 61 -13.10 4.05 -7.21
N ILE A 62 -12.76 3.76 -5.95
CA ILE A 62 -11.38 3.58 -5.49
C ILE A 62 -11.28 2.31 -4.63
N TYR A 63 -10.16 1.59 -4.79
CA TYR A 63 -9.88 0.35 -4.06
C TYR A 63 -8.54 0.45 -3.34
N ILE A 64 -8.49 0.02 -2.08
CA ILE A 64 -7.25 -0.10 -1.31
C ILE A 64 -7.16 -1.53 -0.80
N SER A 65 -6.09 -2.24 -1.16
CA SER A 65 -5.81 -3.59 -0.68
C SER A 65 -4.74 -3.55 0.40
N SER A 66 -5.10 -4.03 1.59
CA SER A 66 -4.27 -3.86 2.79
C SER A 66 -3.02 -4.74 2.77
N GLY A 67 -2.15 -4.52 3.77
CA GLY A 67 -1.20 -5.54 4.20
C GLY A 67 -1.91 -6.72 4.86
N GLY A 68 -1.13 -7.69 5.33
CA GLY A 68 -1.65 -8.89 5.97
C GLY A 68 -0.52 -9.72 6.56
N PRO A 69 -0.83 -10.60 7.53
CA PRO A 69 0.15 -11.51 8.11
C PRO A 69 0.40 -12.71 7.20
N GLY A 70 1.50 -13.41 7.47
CA GLY A 70 1.78 -14.70 6.84
C GLY A 70 2.57 -14.61 5.53
N SER A 71 2.75 -15.76 4.90
CA SER A 71 3.56 -15.89 3.70
C SER A 71 2.76 -15.60 2.44
N PRO A 72 3.22 -14.73 1.53
CA PRO A 72 2.66 -14.60 0.20
C PRO A 72 3.08 -15.76 -0.73
N LEU A 73 3.72 -16.82 -0.23
CA LEU A 73 4.15 -17.99 -1.00
C LEU A 73 3.37 -19.26 -0.64
N GLU A 74 2.90 -19.37 0.60
CA GLU A 74 2.21 -20.58 1.09
C GLU A 74 0.70 -20.57 0.79
N THR A 75 0.21 -19.49 0.20
CA THR A 75 -1.21 -19.23 -0.04
C THR A 75 -1.63 -19.52 -1.48
N GLU A 76 -0.67 -19.87 -2.35
CA GLU A 76 -0.91 -20.21 -3.75
C GLU A 76 -1.90 -21.36 -3.90
N GLY A 77 -2.95 -21.15 -4.69
CA GLY A 77 -4.02 -22.11 -4.91
C GLY A 77 -5.10 -22.14 -3.82
N SER A 78 -5.03 -21.26 -2.82
CA SER A 78 -6.10 -21.12 -1.83
C SER A 78 -7.37 -20.49 -2.42
N ALA A 79 -8.52 -20.81 -1.82
CA ALA A 79 -9.81 -20.31 -2.30
C ALA A 79 -9.92 -18.77 -2.22
N TRP A 80 -9.33 -18.15 -1.21
CA TRP A 80 -9.36 -16.69 -1.06
C TRP A 80 -8.48 -15.99 -2.07
N GLU A 81 -7.32 -16.56 -2.44
CA GLU A 81 -6.50 -16.02 -3.52
C GLU A 81 -7.21 -16.14 -4.86
N ALA A 82 -7.89 -17.26 -5.12
CA ALA A 82 -8.69 -17.41 -6.33
C ALA A 82 -9.77 -16.32 -6.41
N ALA A 83 -10.48 -16.03 -5.31
CA ALA A 83 -11.45 -14.95 -5.25
C ALA A 83 -10.79 -13.56 -5.43
N TYR A 84 -9.65 -13.32 -4.79
CA TYR A 84 -8.91 -12.06 -4.87
C TYR A 84 -8.38 -11.78 -6.27
N PHE A 85 -7.78 -12.77 -6.95
CA PHE A 85 -7.29 -12.58 -8.31
C PHE A 85 -8.42 -12.53 -9.35
N ALA A 86 -9.52 -13.26 -9.15
CA ALA A 86 -10.72 -13.08 -9.97
C ALA A 86 -11.29 -11.65 -9.86
N TRP A 87 -11.26 -11.07 -8.66
CA TRP A 87 -11.59 -9.65 -8.48
C TRP A 87 -10.63 -8.75 -9.25
N LEU A 88 -9.31 -8.91 -9.08
CA LEU A 88 -8.31 -8.11 -9.78
C LEU A 88 -8.51 -8.15 -11.31
N GLU A 89 -8.66 -9.34 -11.87
CA GLU A 89 -8.94 -9.55 -13.30
C GLU A 89 -10.23 -8.88 -13.75
N SER A 90 -11.26 -8.85 -12.89
CA SER A 90 -12.51 -8.14 -13.18
C SER A 90 -12.33 -6.62 -13.25
N ILE A 91 -11.51 -6.04 -12.36
CA ILE A 91 -11.19 -4.60 -12.36
C ILE A 91 -10.37 -4.24 -13.60
N GLU A 92 -9.36 -5.05 -13.95
CA GLU A 92 -8.57 -4.86 -15.16
C GLU A 92 -9.43 -4.96 -16.43
N SER A 93 -10.33 -5.95 -16.48
CA SER A 93 -11.25 -6.15 -17.61
C SER A 93 -12.19 -4.97 -17.75
N PHE A 94 -12.72 -4.47 -16.63
CA PHE A 94 -13.53 -3.26 -16.62
C PHE A 94 -12.74 -2.07 -17.18
N ASN A 95 -11.54 -1.79 -16.65
CA ASN A 95 -10.71 -0.66 -17.08
C ASN A 95 -10.37 -0.68 -18.57
N LYS A 96 -10.18 -1.87 -19.17
CA LYS A 96 -9.92 -2.02 -20.61
C LYS A 96 -11.11 -1.62 -21.50
N THR A 97 -12.33 -1.76 -20.99
CA THR A 97 -13.56 -1.51 -21.77
C THR A 97 -14.27 -0.21 -21.39
N SER A 98 -13.93 0.37 -20.24
CA SER A 98 -14.54 1.58 -19.71
C SER A 98 -13.93 2.83 -20.33
N VAL A 99 -14.76 3.88 -20.40
CA VAL A 99 -14.29 5.23 -20.68
C VAL A 99 -13.37 5.70 -19.56
N ASP A 100 -12.43 6.60 -19.87
CA ASP A 100 -11.37 7.02 -18.95
C ASP A 100 -11.90 7.53 -17.60
N SER A 101 -13.06 8.22 -17.56
CA SER A 101 -13.70 8.71 -16.33
C SER A 101 -14.04 7.62 -15.31
N ASP A 102 -14.35 6.42 -15.79
CA ASP A 102 -14.94 5.36 -14.98
C ASP A 102 -13.89 4.34 -14.54
N ARG A 103 -12.66 4.44 -15.05
CA ARG A 103 -11.58 3.52 -14.73
C ARG A 103 -11.27 3.55 -13.23
N LYS A 104 -10.98 2.37 -12.72
CA LYS A 104 -10.85 2.07 -11.30
C LYS A 104 -9.40 2.12 -10.88
N ASN A 105 -9.15 2.88 -9.82
CA ASN A 105 -7.84 3.06 -9.24
C ASN A 105 -7.65 2.10 -8.05
N VAL A 106 -6.49 1.42 -7.99
CA VAL A 106 -6.19 0.41 -6.96
C VAL A 106 -4.83 0.67 -6.32
N PHE A 107 -4.80 0.72 -4.98
CA PHE A 107 -3.57 0.81 -4.20
C PHE A 107 -3.28 -0.51 -3.46
N PHE A 108 -2.08 -1.06 -3.60
CA PHE A 108 -1.65 -2.29 -2.92
C PHE A 108 -0.59 -2.01 -1.83
N ILE A 109 -0.82 -2.50 -0.61
CA ILE A 109 0.04 -2.27 0.56
C ILE A 109 0.69 -3.58 1.03
N CYS A 110 2.01 -3.59 1.18
CA CYS A 110 2.82 -4.65 1.80
C CYS A 110 2.51 -6.07 1.29
N HIS A 111 1.65 -6.83 1.97
CA HIS A 111 1.30 -8.20 1.60
C HIS A 111 0.56 -8.25 0.26
N SER A 112 -0.43 -7.38 0.02
CA SER A 112 -1.12 -7.34 -1.28
C SER A 112 -0.15 -6.96 -2.40
N PHE A 113 0.77 -6.03 -2.18
CA PHE A 113 1.82 -5.69 -3.14
C PHE A 113 2.68 -6.91 -3.51
N GLN A 114 3.05 -7.73 -2.53
CA GLN A 114 3.80 -8.97 -2.77
C GLN A 114 2.98 -9.98 -3.60
N LEU A 115 1.69 -10.14 -3.28
CA LEU A 115 0.79 -11.02 -4.03
C LEU A 115 0.64 -10.57 -5.49
N ILE A 116 0.49 -9.27 -5.74
CA ILE A 116 0.38 -8.71 -7.10
C ILE A 116 1.68 -8.90 -7.87
N CYS A 117 2.83 -8.64 -7.24
CA CYS A 117 4.13 -8.87 -7.87
C CYS A 117 4.33 -10.35 -8.26
N ARG A 118 3.90 -11.28 -7.40
CA ARG A 118 3.92 -12.73 -7.65
C ARG A 118 2.96 -13.10 -8.79
N HIS A 119 1.73 -12.61 -8.75
CA HIS A 119 0.68 -12.93 -9.74
C HIS A 119 1.08 -12.49 -11.16
N TYR A 120 1.59 -11.27 -11.34
CA TYR A 120 2.13 -10.83 -12.63
C TYR A 120 3.51 -11.45 -12.95
N GLY A 121 4.18 -12.01 -11.94
CA GLY A 121 5.52 -12.57 -12.04
C GLY A 121 6.55 -11.53 -12.47
N ILE A 122 6.46 -10.31 -11.95
CA ILE A 122 7.29 -9.14 -12.33
C ILE A 122 8.50 -8.94 -11.39
N GLY A 123 8.71 -9.88 -10.48
CA GLY A 123 9.85 -9.92 -9.58
C GLY A 123 9.84 -11.21 -8.76
N ASN A 124 10.98 -11.51 -8.14
CA ASN A 124 11.12 -12.65 -7.25
C ASN A 124 10.61 -12.29 -5.85
N VAL A 125 9.51 -12.92 -5.43
CA VAL A 125 9.00 -12.82 -4.06
C VAL A 125 9.68 -13.86 -3.19
N CYS A 126 10.48 -13.43 -2.22
CA CYS A 126 11.26 -14.35 -1.39
C CYS A 126 11.30 -13.94 0.09
N LYS A 127 11.67 -14.89 0.95
CA LYS A 127 11.85 -14.63 2.37
C LYS A 127 13.13 -13.82 2.61
N ARG A 128 13.05 -12.81 3.47
CA ARG A 128 14.20 -12.03 3.92
C ARG A 128 15.09 -12.89 4.81
N ARG A 129 16.39 -12.59 4.80
CA ARG A 129 17.34 -13.19 5.76
C ARG A 129 17.07 -12.74 7.20
N SER A 130 16.58 -11.51 7.36
CA SER A 130 16.15 -10.95 8.63
C SER A 130 14.88 -10.12 8.41
N THR A 131 13.93 -10.25 9.32
CA THR A 131 12.71 -9.42 9.36
C THR A 131 13.07 -7.95 9.26
N ALA A 132 12.43 -7.23 8.35
CA ALA A 132 12.43 -5.77 8.38
C ALA A 132 11.39 -5.35 9.40
N PHE A 133 11.80 -4.59 10.41
CA PHE A 133 10.91 -4.04 11.43
C PHE A 133 11.45 -2.68 11.86
N GLY A 134 10.66 -1.62 11.73
CA GLY A 134 11.04 -0.28 12.17
C GLY A 134 10.80 0.81 11.12
N VAL A 135 11.42 1.96 11.34
CA VAL A 135 11.39 3.09 10.40
C VAL A 135 12.67 3.06 9.57
N PHE A 136 12.52 3.10 8.25
CA PHE A 136 13.63 2.99 7.31
C PHE A 136 13.55 4.05 6.22
N PRO A 137 14.71 4.53 5.73
CA PRO A 137 14.73 5.34 4.51
C PRO A 137 14.35 4.48 3.31
N VAL A 138 13.63 5.08 2.37
CA VAL A 138 13.29 4.53 1.06
C VAL A 138 13.75 5.53 0.01
N HIS A 139 14.38 5.03 -1.05
CA HIS A 139 15.01 5.85 -2.07
C HIS A 139 14.19 5.84 -3.35
N MET A 140 13.87 7.04 -3.85
CA MET A 140 13.17 7.20 -5.11
C MET A 140 14.09 6.91 -6.29
N LEU A 141 13.54 6.32 -7.34
CA LEU A 141 14.15 6.26 -8.67
C LEU A 141 13.60 7.38 -9.54
N ASP A 142 14.19 7.60 -10.72
CA ASP A 142 13.74 8.65 -11.65
C ASP A 142 12.22 8.62 -11.89
N PRO A 143 11.55 7.46 -12.15
CA PRO A 143 10.10 7.42 -12.27
C PRO A 143 9.35 7.86 -10.99
N GLY A 144 9.89 7.56 -9.81
CA GLY A 144 9.32 7.98 -8.54
C GLY A 144 9.42 9.50 -8.28
N SER A 145 10.41 10.17 -8.88
CA SER A 145 10.60 11.62 -8.71
C SER A 145 9.54 12.48 -9.43
N ILE A 146 8.85 11.89 -10.41
CA ILE A 146 7.78 12.54 -11.18
C ILE A 146 6.41 11.89 -10.93
N GLU A 147 6.33 10.96 -9.98
CA GLU A 147 5.11 10.23 -9.65
C GLU A 147 4.17 11.10 -8.80
N PRO A 148 2.96 11.45 -9.28
CA PRO A 148 2.01 12.28 -8.53
C PRO A 148 1.71 11.79 -7.11
N VAL A 149 1.69 10.47 -6.89
CA VAL A 149 1.46 9.88 -5.56
C VAL A 149 2.60 10.18 -4.59
N PHE A 150 3.82 10.42 -5.10
CA PHE A 150 4.99 10.79 -4.31
C PHE A 150 5.24 12.30 -4.25
N ASP A 151 4.38 13.12 -4.87
CA ASP A 151 4.55 14.56 -4.89
C ASP A 151 4.67 15.16 -3.48
N GLY A 152 5.70 15.97 -3.28
CA GLY A 152 6.10 16.53 -2.00
C GLY A 152 7.12 15.70 -1.20
N LEU A 153 7.28 14.39 -1.45
CA LEU A 153 8.27 13.56 -0.74
C LEU A 153 9.72 14.00 -1.00
N ARG A 154 10.58 13.86 0.01
CA ARG A 154 12.04 14.01 -0.13
C ARG A 154 12.68 12.68 -0.50
N ASP A 155 13.86 12.70 -1.13
CA ASP A 155 14.68 11.49 -1.33
C ASP A 155 15.92 11.50 -0.41
N PRO A 156 16.11 10.51 0.47
CA PRO A 156 15.13 9.47 0.82
C PRO A 156 13.98 10.02 1.67
N PHE A 157 12.82 9.36 1.59
CA PHE A 157 11.72 9.53 2.56
C PHE A 157 11.74 8.37 3.56
N TYR A 158 11.00 8.48 4.66
CA TYR A 158 10.99 7.47 5.72
C TYR A 158 9.62 6.84 5.87
N CYS A 159 9.57 5.52 5.94
CA CYS A 159 8.34 4.76 6.12
C CYS A 159 8.48 3.72 7.23
N VAL A 160 7.34 3.22 7.72
CA VAL A 160 7.31 2.00 8.52
C VAL A 160 7.44 0.79 7.60
N ASP A 161 8.40 -0.07 7.91
CA ASP A 161 8.59 -1.37 7.25
C ASP A 161 8.50 -2.48 8.29
N SER A 162 7.64 -3.46 8.04
CA SER A 162 7.34 -4.58 8.94
C SER A 162 7.00 -5.84 8.14
N ARG A 163 8.02 -6.57 7.67
CA ARG A 163 7.85 -7.71 6.76
C ARG A 163 8.95 -8.77 6.88
N ASP A 164 8.55 -10.01 6.64
CA ASP A 164 9.44 -11.17 6.49
C ASP A 164 9.73 -11.52 5.03
N TYR A 165 8.96 -10.95 4.08
CA TYR A 165 9.08 -11.22 2.66
C TYR A 165 9.42 -9.94 1.88
N GLN A 166 9.98 -10.11 0.70
CA GLN A 166 10.44 -9.02 -0.15
C GLN A 166 10.27 -9.34 -1.61
N VAL A 167 10.22 -8.30 -2.44
CA VAL A 167 10.25 -8.41 -3.89
C VAL A 167 11.62 -7.92 -4.34
N ILE A 168 12.39 -8.79 -4.97
CA ILE A 168 13.72 -8.50 -5.52
C ILE A 168 13.77 -8.91 -6.98
N GLU A 169 14.91 -8.70 -7.67
CA GLU A 169 15.15 -9.22 -9.02
C GLU A 169 14.00 -8.91 -9.99
N PRO A 170 13.70 -7.62 -10.24
CA PRO A 170 12.57 -7.24 -11.09
C PRO A 170 12.75 -7.78 -12.51
N GLU A 171 11.67 -8.32 -13.09
CA GLU A 171 11.67 -8.82 -14.46
C GLU A 171 11.42 -7.67 -15.44
N ILE A 172 12.49 -7.03 -15.88
CA ILE A 172 12.46 -5.81 -16.71
C ILE A 172 11.63 -5.97 -18.00
N SER A 173 11.66 -7.13 -18.64
CA SER A 173 10.90 -7.38 -19.88
C SER A 173 9.40 -7.35 -19.63
N LYS A 174 8.94 -7.92 -18.51
CA LYS A 174 7.52 -7.89 -18.11
C LYS A 174 7.09 -6.51 -17.63
N HIS A 175 7.93 -5.82 -16.85
CA HIS A 175 7.67 -4.43 -16.48
C HIS A 175 7.44 -3.58 -17.74
N THR A 176 8.33 -3.69 -18.72
CA THR A 176 8.20 -2.98 -20.00
C THR A 176 6.93 -3.36 -20.75
N ALA A 177 6.59 -4.65 -20.84
CA ALA A 177 5.39 -5.11 -21.54
C ALA A 177 4.08 -4.64 -20.88
N MET A 178 4.08 -4.42 -19.57
CA MET A 178 2.93 -3.91 -18.81
C MET A 178 2.85 -2.38 -18.78
N GLY A 179 3.92 -1.67 -19.16
CA GLY A 179 4.05 -0.24 -18.90
C GLY A 179 4.30 0.08 -17.41
N ALA A 180 4.76 -0.90 -16.63
CA ALA A 180 5.02 -0.73 -15.21
C ALA A 180 6.35 0.01 -14.96
N SER A 181 6.39 0.80 -13.89
CA SER A 181 7.57 1.56 -13.47
C SER A 181 7.91 1.29 -12.00
N ILE A 182 9.17 0.98 -11.72
CA ILE A 182 9.69 0.90 -10.36
C ILE A 182 9.93 2.31 -9.84
N LEU A 183 9.24 2.67 -8.77
CA LEU A 183 9.23 4.03 -8.22
C LEU A 183 10.27 4.23 -7.13
N ALA A 184 10.51 3.19 -6.31
CA ALA A 184 11.42 3.29 -5.19
C ALA A 184 12.05 1.94 -4.79
N ILE A 185 13.19 2.02 -4.09
CA ILE A 185 13.98 0.88 -3.59
C ILE A 185 14.43 1.09 -2.13
N GLU A 186 14.74 0.01 -1.41
CA GLU A 186 15.04 0.07 0.05
C GLU A 186 16.30 0.89 0.36
N LYS A 187 17.40 0.64 -0.35
CA LYS A 187 18.63 1.43 -0.21
C LYS A 187 19.53 1.27 -1.41
N ASN A 188 20.12 2.37 -1.89
CA ASN A 188 21.19 2.29 -2.88
C ASN A 188 22.49 1.79 -2.21
N ARG A 189 22.89 0.55 -2.51
CA ARG A 189 24.13 -0.07 -2.00
C ARG A 189 24.91 -0.70 -3.15
N PRO A 190 25.55 0.10 -4.03
CA PRO A 190 26.24 -0.43 -5.21
C PRO A 190 27.41 -1.37 -4.87
N HIS A 191 27.90 -1.33 -3.62
CA HIS A 191 29.04 -2.12 -3.16
C HIS A 191 28.66 -3.42 -2.42
N VAL A 192 27.37 -3.73 -2.28
CA VAL A 192 26.90 -4.92 -1.54
C VAL A 192 26.26 -5.90 -2.52
N PRO A 193 26.66 -7.19 -2.54
CA PRO A 193 26.17 -8.18 -3.50
C PRO A 193 24.79 -8.75 -3.13
N TYR A 194 23.91 -7.93 -2.56
CA TYR A 194 22.53 -8.31 -2.29
C TYR A 194 21.60 -7.51 -3.18
N GLU A 195 20.67 -8.23 -3.81
CA GLU A 195 19.61 -7.61 -4.59
C GLU A 195 18.75 -6.69 -3.72
N ARG A 196 18.32 -5.59 -4.34
CA ARG A 196 17.61 -4.51 -3.66
C ARG A 196 16.13 -4.83 -3.64
N ALA A 197 15.50 -4.68 -2.47
CA ALA A 197 14.06 -4.78 -2.40
C ALA A 197 13.42 -3.63 -3.18
N VAL A 198 12.49 -3.99 -4.06
CA VAL A 198 11.59 -3.07 -4.74
C VAL A 198 10.56 -2.59 -3.71
N MET A 199 10.53 -1.27 -3.48
CA MET A 199 9.70 -0.68 -2.44
C MET A 199 8.40 -0.09 -2.95
N ALA A 200 8.33 0.28 -4.23
CA ALA A 200 7.09 0.75 -4.85
C ALA A 200 7.10 0.56 -6.37
N ILE A 201 5.92 0.27 -6.93
CA ILE A 201 5.70 0.09 -8.37
C ILE A 201 4.40 0.79 -8.76
N ARG A 202 4.43 1.56 -9.85
CA ARG A 202 3.26 1.92 -10.66
C ARG A 202 3.07 0.80 -11.67
N PHE A 203 2.07 -0.06 -11.49
CA PHE A 203 1.88 -1.28 -12.30
C PHE A 203 1.30 -0.95 -13.68
N ASN A 204 0.44 0.07 -13.73
CA ASN A 204 -0.12 0.70 -14.91
C ASN A 204 -0.66 2.08 -14.48
N ASP A 205 -1.33 2.82 -15.37
CA ASP A 205 -1.86 4.16 -15.07
C ASP A 205 -2.72 4.21 -13.78
N HIS A 206 -3.50 3.18 -13.51
CA HIS A 206 -4.49 3.17 -12.42
C HIS A 206 -4.07 2.35 -11.19
N PHE A 207 -3.05 1.50 -11.32
CA PHE A 207 -2.65 0.57 -10.27
C PHE A 207 -1.26 0.94 -9.73
N ILE A 208 -1.17 1.12 -8.42
CA ILE A 208 0.09 1.44 -7.73
C ILE A 208 0.19 0.62 -6.43
N GLY A 209 1.39 0.36 -5.96
CA GLY A 209 1.55 -0.25 -4.65
C GLY A 209 2.92 -0.07 -4.04
N THR A 210 2.97 -0.32 -2.73
CA THR A 210 4.16 -0.16 -1.89
C THR A 210 4.42 -1.42 -1.08
N GLN A 211 5.69 -1.81 -0.94
CA GLN A 211 6.10 -2.91 -0.06
C GLN A 211 6.08 -2.51 1.42
N PHE A 212 6.16 -1.21 1.70
CA PHE A 212 6.09 -0.63 3.03
C PHE A 212 4.66 -0.19 3.38
N HIS A 213 4.48 0.34 4.60
CA HIS A 213 3.21 0.77 5.16
C HIS A 213 3.06 2.31 5.13
N PRO A 214 2.59 2.92 4.02
CA PRO A 214 2.33 4.36 3.95
C PRO A 214 1.19 4.79 4.88
N GLU A 215 0.33 3.87 5.30
CA GLU A 215 -0.79 4.12 6.21
C GLU A 215 -0.36 4.24 7.67
N ALA A 216 0.86 3.84 8.05
CA ALA A 216 1.24 3.78 9.44
C ALA A 216 1.36 5.18 10.07
N ASP A 217 0.57 5.45 11.10
CA ASP A 217 0.59 6.71 11.83
C ASP A 217 1.53 6.65 13.04
N ALA A 218 2.18 7.76 13.34
CA ALA A 218 3.14 7.85 14.45
C ALA A 218 2.50 7.57 15.81
N VAL A 219 1.31 8.15 16.04
CA VAL A 219 0.63 8.13 17.33
C VAL A 219 0.12 6.72 17.65
N GLY A 220 -0.62 6.10 16.72
CA GLY A 220 -1.13 4.74 16.86
C GLY A 220 -0.02 3.72 17.01
N MET A 221 1.03 3.82 16.21
CA MET A 221 2.21 2.94 16.34
C MET A 221 2.91 3.11 17.69
N HIS A 222 3.04 4.34 18.19
CA HIS A 222 3.62 4.60 19.50
C HIS A 222 2.78 3.97 20.61
N MET A 223 1.46 4.20 20.61
CA MET A 223 0.55 3.60 21.58
C MET A 223 0.59 2.06 21.53
N TYR A 224 0.62 1.48 20.34
CA TYR A 224 0.72 0.04 20.13
C TYR A 224 2.01 -0.55 20.71
N LEU A 225 3.16 0.07 20.45
CA LEU A 225 4.47 -0.38 20.95
C LEU A 225 4.66 -0.19 22.45
N MET A 226 3.87 0.68 23.08
CA MET A 226 3.89 0.90 24.53
C MET A 226 3.05 -0.11 25.31
N ARG A 227 2.19 -0.89 24.65
CA ARG A 227 1.50 -2.02 25.31
C ARG A 227 2.50 -3.07 25.77
N GLU A 228 2.33 -3.59 26.97
CA GLU A 228 3.27 -4.56 27.57
C GLU A 228 3.45 -5.83 26.72
N ASP A 229 2.37 -6.38 26.20
CA ASP A 229 2.38 -7.57 25.34
C ASP A 229 3.18 -7.33 24.05
N LYS A 230 3.01 -6.16 23.45
CA LYS A 230 3.67 -5.77 22.20
C LYS A 230 5.13 -5.40 22.40
N LYS A 231 5.43 -4.60 23.43
CA LYS A 231 6.80 -4.32 23.84
C LYS A 231 7.57 -5.62 24.10
N LYS A 232 6.99 -6.54 24.87
CA LYS A 232 7.60 -7.83 25.17
C LYS A 232 7.87 -8.61 23.89
N THR A 233 6.89 -8.72 23.00
CA THR A 233 7.05 -9.42 21.71
C THR A 233 8.17 -8.82 20.87
N VAL A 234 8.26 -7.49 20.79
CA VAL A 234 9.32 -6.81 20.02
C VAL A 234 10.69 -7.01 20.67
N ILE A 235 10.80 -6.93 22.00
CA ILE A 235 12.06 -7.14 22.70
C ILE A 235 12.53 -8.59 22.53
N ASP A 236 11.62 -9.56 22.69
CA ASP A 236 11.93 -10.98 22.58
C ASP A 236 12.36 -11.35 21.15
N ASN A 237 11.79 -10.72 20.11
CA ASN A 237 12.09 -11.02 18.70
C ASN A 237 13.21 -10.16 18.08
N HIS A 238 13.36 -8.90 18.51
CA HIS A 238 14.22 -7.91 17.85
C HIS A 238 15.18 -7.16 18.80
N GLY A 239 15.03 -7.36 20.11
CA GLY A 239 15.87 -6.75 21.14
C GLY A 239 15.41 -5.36 21.60
N ALA A 240 15.82 -5.00 22.82
CA ALA A 240 15.44 -3.74 23.48
C ALA A 240 15.91 -2.50 22.73
N ALA A 241 17.13 -2.52 22.17
CA ALA A 241 17.67 -1.40 21.41
C ALA A 241 16.82 -1.10 20.16
N LYS A 242 16.27 -2.14 19.51
CA LYS A 242 15.44 -1.97 18.32
C LYS A 242 14.08 -1.38 18.65
N TRP A 243 13.45 -1.85 19.73
CA TRP A 243 12.22 -1.26 20.26
C TRP A 243 12.40 0.22 20.58
N GLN A 244 13.46 0.56 21.33
CA GLN A 244 13.72 1.95 21.73
C GLN A 244 13.96 2.86 20.52
N SER A 245 14.79 2.42 19.57
CA SER A 245 15.02 3.18 18.33
C SER A 245 13.73 3.39 17.53
N MET A 246 12.82 2.42 17.53
CA MET A 246 11.53 2.57 16.85
C MET A 246 10.68 3.65 17.54
N VAL A 247 10.54 3.59 18.86
CA VAL A 247 9.79 4.60 19.64
C VAL A 247 10.33 6.01 19.41
N GLU A 248 11.65 6.18 19.43
CA GLU A 248 12.31 7.48 19.18
C GLU A 248 12.04 7.99 17.75
N GLN A 249 12.11 7.11 16.74
CA GLN A 249 11.89 7.52 15.35
C GLN A 249 10.44 7.83 15.01
N LEU A 250 9.46 7.24 15.71
CA LEU A 250 8.05 7.57 15.55
C LEU A 250 7.75 9.01 15.97
N GLN A 251 8.51 9.58 16.91
CA GLN A 251 8.31 10.95 17.40
C GLN A 251 8.92 12.02 16.50
N ASP A 252 9.64 11.63 15.45
CA ASP A 252 10.27 12.56 14.51
C ASP A 252 9.25 13.02 13.44
N PRO A 253 8.84 14.30 13.44
CA PRO A 253 7.83 14.81 12.53
C PRO A 253 8.31 14.83 11.06
N GLU A 254 9.62 14.81 10.80
CA GLU A 254 10.17 14.79 9.43
C GLU A 254 10.26 13.37 8.83
N LYS A 255 9.87 12.33 9.58
CA LYS A 255 9.94 10.94 9.11
C LYS A 255 8.59 10.42 8.61
N ILE A 256 7.94 9.59 9.43
CA ILE A 256 6.78 8.80 9.00
C ILE A 256 5.52 9.64 8.80
N LEU A 257 5.41 10.76 9.53
CA LEU A 257 4.25 11.65 9.46
C LEU A 257 4.07 12.23 8.06
N PHE A 258 5.18 12.53 7.39
CA PHE A 258 5.14 13.06 6.04
C PHE A 258 4.65 12.02 5.04
N THR A 259 5.16 10.78 5.12
CA THR A 259 4.69 9.66 4.29
C THR A 259 3.19 9.40 4.49
N TYR A 260 2.72 9.43 5.74
CA TYR A 260 1.31 9.26 6.11
C TYR A 260 0.38 10.31 5.48
N HIS A 261 0.81 11.57 5.46
CA HIS A 261 0.03 12.68 4.89
C HIS A 261 0.16 12.85 3.37
N THR A 262 1.07 12.10 2.73
CA THR A 262 1.36 12.27 1.31
C THR A 262 0.82 11.12 0.47
N ILE A 263 1.27 9.88 0.69
CA ILE A 263 1.10 8.81 -0.31
C ILE A 263 -0.38 8.44 -0.55
N LEU A 264 -1.08 7.94 0.47
CA LEU A 264 -2.48 7.58 0.30
C LEU A 264 -3.38 8.79 0.00
N PRO A 265 -3.22 9.96 0.67
CA PRO A 265 -3.96 11.17 0.29
C PRO A 265 -3.75 11.62 -1.17
N ASN A 266 -2.52 11.56 -1.69
CA ASN A 266 -2.25 11.91 -3.09
C ASN A 266 -2.83 10.89 -4.06
N PHE A 267 -2.77 9.60 -3.74
CA PHE A 267 -3.47 8.57 -4.52
C PHE A 267 -4.98 8.83 -4.58
N LEU A 268 -5.60 9.17 -3.46
CA LEU A 268 -7.03 9.52 -3.42
C LEU A 268 -7.33 10.79 -4.25
N ASN A 269 -6.47 11.81 -4.19
CA ASN A 269 -6.57 13.02 -5.00
C ASN A 269 -6.47 12.72 -6.50
N GLN A 270 -5.48 11.93 -6.91
CA GLN A 270 -5.28 11.51 -8.29
C GLN A 270 -6.52 10.78 -8.81
N SER A 271 -7.01 9.82 -8.03
CA SER A 271 -8.14 8.96 -8.41
C SER A 271 -9.40 9.76 -8.75
N VAL A 272 -9.67 10.88 -8.05
CA VAL A 272 -10.84 11.72 -8.33
C VAL A 272 -10.60 12.79 -9.41
N GLN A 273 -9.34 13.19 -9.64
CA GLN A 273 -9.01 14.11 -10.74
C GLN A 273 -9.20 13.43 -12.09
N GLU A 274 -8.73 12.19 -12.24
CA GLU A 274 -8.96 11.37 -13.43
C GLU A 274 -10.46 11.28 -13.77
N SER A 275 -11.32 11.03 -12.77
CA SER A 275 -12.77 11.00 -12.97
C SER A 275 -13.40 12.38 -13.28
N ALA A 276 -12.77 13.49 -12.90
CA ALA A 276 -13.32 14.84 -13.09
C ALA A 276 -12.97 15.45 -14.46
N PHE A 277 -11.76 15.22 -14.97
CA PHE A 277 -11.33 15.72 -16.29
C PHE A 277 -12.15 15.14 -17.44
N SER A 278 -12.65 13.92 -17.29
CA SER A 278 -13.46 13.24 -18.29
C SER A 278 -14.95 13.57 -18.24
N GLN A 279 -15.44 14.32 -17.24
CA GLN A 279 -16.82 14.84 -17.22
C GLN A 279 -16.98 16.20 -17.92
N GLN A 280 -15.87 16.79 -18.40
CA GLN A 280 -15.85 18.08 -19.12
C GLN A 280 -15.46 17.95 -20.60
N GLY A 281 -15.23 16.73 -21.09
CA GLY A 281 -14.85 16.42 -22.47
C GLY A 281 -15.98 15.85 -23.32
#